data_AF-A0A2K5KLT8-F1
#
_entry.id   AF-A0A2K5KLT8-F1
#
_cell.length_a   1.000
_cell.length_b   1.000
_cell.length_c   1.000
_cell.angle_alpha   90.00
_cell.angle_beta   90.00
_cell.angle_gamma   90.00
#
_symmetry.space_group_name_H-M   'P 1'
#
loop_
_entity.id
_entity.type
_entity.pdbx_description
1 polymer ?
#
loop_
_entity_poly.entity_id
_entity_poly.type
_entity_poly.pdbx_seq_one_letter_code
_entity_poly.pdbx_strand_id
1 'polypeptide(L)' 'MFGSLTVEKLKTLVNPVNVTFKTYEGMMHSSCQQEMMDVKQFIDKLLPPID' A
#
# COMPACT_ATOMS: atom_id res chain seq x y z
N MET A 1 -13.54 -0.06 8.10
CA MET A 1 -12.81 0.16 6.83
C MET A 1 -12.19 -1.17 6.44
N PHE A 2 -12.31 -1.60 5.18
CA PHE A 2 -11.68 -2.85 4.73
C PHE A 2 -10.16 -2.77 4.94
N GLY A 3 -9.55 -3.84 5.42
CA GLY A 3 -8.10 -3.92 5.65
C GLY A 3 -7.59 -3.38 7.00
N SER A 4 -8.43 -2.78 7.86
CA SER A 4 -7.98 -2.23 9.16
C SER A 4 -7.34 -3.27 10.09
N LEU A 5 -7.91 -4.48 10.19
CA LEU A 5 -7.31 -5.53 11.02
C LEU A 5 -5.97 -6.03 10.44
N THR A 6 -5.86 -6.06 9.11
CA THR A 6 -4.64 -6.48 8.42
C THR A 6 -3.51 -5.49 8.66
N VAL A 7 -3.74 -4.17 8.54
CA VAL A 7 -2.69 -3.17 8.80
C VAL A 7 -2.23 -3.22 10.26
N GLU A 8 -3.15 -3.35 11.21
CA GLU A 8 -2.79 -3.42 12.63
C GLU A 8 -1.98 -4.69 12.91
N LYS A 9 -2.35 -5.84 12.31
CA LYS A 9 -1.55 -7.05 12.43
C LYS A 9 -0.17 -6.90 11.78
N LEU A 10 -0.07 -6.30 10.59
CA LEU A 10 1.20 -6.08 9.90
C LEU A 10 2.17 -5.23 10.72
N LYS A 11 1.69 -4.13 11.33
CA LYS A 11 2.50 -3.29 12.21
C LYS A 11 3.07 -4.05 13.41
N THR A 12 2.47 -5.16 13.84
CA THR A 12 3.05 -6.03 14.90
C THR A 12 4.09 -7.00 14.39
N LEU A 13 4.12 -7.30 13.09
CA LEU A 13 4.99 -8.31 12.47
C LEU A 13 6.22 -7.70 11.80
N VAL A 14 6.12 -6.46 11.34
CA VAL A 14 7.22 -5.72 10.69
C VAL A 14 7.43 -4.36 11.35
N ASN A 15 8.53 -3.68 11.03
CA ASN A 15 8.74 -2.31 11.53
C ASN A 15 7.58 -1.40 11.09
N PRO A 16 6.80 -0.81 12.02
CA PRO A 16 5.64 0.00 11.69
C PRO A 16 5.94 1.17 10.74
N VAL A 17 7.17 1.71 10.77
CA VAL A 17 7.58 2.83 9.88
C VAL A 17 7.60 2.43 8.40
N ASN A 18 7.67 1.13 8.11
CA ASN A 18 7.65 0.60 6.75
C ASN A 18 6.24 0.23 6.28
N VAL A 19 5.21 0.44 7.11
CA VAL A 19 3.82 0.10 6.78
C VAL A 19 3.04 1.38 6.48
N THR A 20 2.62 1.53 5.23
CA THR A 20 1.67 2.57 4.82
C THR A 20 0.33 1.94 4.49
N PHE A 21 -0.75 2.48 5.03
CA PHE A 21 -2.11 2.04 4.74
C PHE A 21 -2.87 3.17 4.05
N LYS A 22 -3.28 2.93 2.81
CA LYS A 22 -4.05 3.86 1.98
C LYS A 22 -5.42 3.28 1.71
N THR A 23 -6.41 4.15 1.61
CA THR A 23 -7.76 3.81 1.18
C THR A 23 -8.22 4.77 0.12
N TYR A 24 -9.05 4.27 -0.80
CA TYR A 24 -9.52 5.02 -1.95
C TYR A 24 -11.04 5.14 -1.86
N GLU A 25 -11.53 6.37 -1.91
CA GLU A 25 -12.95 6.67 -1.75
C GLU A 25 -13.80 6.01 -2.86
N GLY A 26 -14.95 5.46 -2.50
CA GLY A 26 -15.87 4.80 -3.42
C GLY A 26 -15.39 3.46 -3.99
N MET A 27 -14.22 2.97 -3.57
CA MET A 27 -13.64 1.74 -4.09
C MET A 27 -14.25 0.49 -3.43
N MET A 28 -14.69 -0.46 -4.26
CA MET A 28 -15.15 -1.79 -3.83
C MET A 28 -13.99 -2.81 -3.95
N HIS A 29 -14.28 -4.06 -4.34
CA HIS A 29 -13.28 -5.10 -4.59
C HIS A 29 -12.69 -4.99 -6.01
N SER A 30 -12.10 -3.84 -6.30
CA SER A 30 -11.41 -3.55 -7.56
C SER A 30 -10.25 -2.58 -7.29
N SER A 31 -9.44 -2.31 -8.31
CA SER A 31 -8.45 -1.22 -8.27
C SER A 31 -9.01 0.06 -8.88
N CYS A 32 -8.28 1.17 -8.72
CA CYS A 32 -8.54 2.44 -9.39
C CYS A 32 -7.23 3.09 -9.88
N GLN A 33 -7.33 4.12 -10.72
CA GLN A 33 -6.13 4.79 -11.27
C GLN A 33 -5.23 5.37 -10.17
N GLN A 34 -5.82 5.96 -9.13
CA GLN A 34 -5.06 6.50 -8.00
C GLN A 34 -4.26 5.41 -7.28
N GLU A 35 -4.88 4.25 -7.04
CA GLU A 35 -4.19 3.11 -6.44
C GLU A 35 -3.03 2.63 -7.31
N MET A 36 -3.23 2.50 -8.63
CA MET A 36 -2.17 2.04 -9.53
C MET A 36 -0.99 3.01 -9.59
N MET A 37 -1.25 4.33 -9.50
CA MET A 37 -0.18 5.34 -9.42
C MET A 37 0.60 5.23 -8.12
N ASP A 38 -0.09 5.02 -7.00
CA ASP A 38 0.55 4.83 -5.69
C ASP A 38 1.41 3.56 -5.65
N VAL A 39 0.92 2.47 -6.24
CA VAL A 39 1.67 1.22 -6.40
C VAL A 39 2.91 1.43 -7.27
N LYS A 40 2.79 2.15 -8.39
CA LYS A 40 3.94 2.49 -9.25
C LYS A 40 5.01 3.26 -8.46
N GLN A 41 4.63 4.31 -7.73
CA GLN A 41 5.57 5.10 -6.94
C GLN A 41 6.25 4.27 -5.84
N PHE A 42 5.51 3.37 -5.19
CA PHE A 42 6.06 2.47 -4.19
C PHE A 42 7.11 1.52 -4.80
N ILE A 43 6.79 0.92 -5.95
CA ILE A 43 7.70 0.01 -6.66
C ILE A 43 8.94 0.77 -7.14
N ASP A 44 8.78 1.89 -7.84
CA ASP A 44 9.89 2.69 -8.38
C ASP A 44 10.87 3.12 -7.25
N LYS A 45 10.34 3.40 -6.06
CA LYS A 45 11.16 3.78 -4.89
C LYS A 45 11.95 2.61 -4.30
N LEU A 46 11.37 1.42 -4.25
CA LEU A 46 11.97 0.27 -3.57
C LEU A 46 12.77 -0.64 -4.50
N LEU A 47 12.44 -0.63 -5.79
CA LEU A 47 13.05 -1.44 -6.83
C LEU A 47 13.55 -0.51 -7.95
N PRO A 48 14.60 0.31 -7.69
CA PRO A 48 15.20 1.14 -8.72
C PRO A 48 15.82 0.27 -9.82
N PRO A 49 16.02 0.82 -11.04
CA PRO A 49 16.74 0.13 -12.10
C PRO A 49 18.10 -0.37 -11.63
N ILE A 50 18.46 -1.56 -12.08
CA ILE A 50 19.80 -2.13 -11.88
C ILE A 50 20.56 -1.83 -13.16
N ASP A 51 21.72 -1.18 -13.04
CA ASP A 51 22.64 -0.93 -14.16
C ASP A 51 23.30 -2.23 -14.65
#